data_AF-A0A183KH39-F1
#
_entry.id   AF-A0A183KH39-F1
#
_cell.length_a   1.000
_cell.length_b   1.000
_cell.length_c   1.000
_cell.angle_alpha   90.00
_cell.angle_beta   90.00
_cell.angle_gamma   90.00
#
_symmetry.space_group_name_H-M   'P 1'
#
loop_
_entity.id
_entity.type
_entity.pdbx_description
1 polymer ?
#
loop_
_entity_poly.entity_id
_entity_poly.type
_entity_poly.pdbx_seq_one_letter_code
_entity_poly.pdbx_strand_id
1 'polypeptide(L)'
;MRFADIPSRLAPLQQPPDPIVINHIITVEGDGSPKTACYDIEVEVDDAYKSMVHTYLSNMHTSQELSAIDNKIHELVEQINQMKVHREFYLEFSRDPQTFISRWLASQCRDFWVMTDATPGHPEEERHAEFYNAHWTQEAVMRYFYNRISQRRQDLEHALGLNNN
;
A
#
# COMPACT_ATOMS: atom_id res chain seq x y z
N MET A 1 23.25 22.62 -51.49
CA MET A 1 21.92 22.41 -50.88
C MET A 1 22.14 21.71 -49.54
N ARG A 2 21.49 22.13 -48.44
CA ARG A 2 21.66 21.47 -47.14
C ARG A 2 20.57 20.41 -46.95
N PHE A 3 20.91 19.31 -46.29
CA PHE A 3 19.99 18.19 -46.04
C PHE A 3 18.75 18.62 -45.24
N ALA A 4 18.91 19.56 -44.30
CA ALA A 4 17.81 20.11 -43.51
C ALA A 4 16.77 20.90 -44.33
N ASP A 5 17.14 21.41 -45.51
CA ASP A 5 16.25 22.19 -46.38
C ASP A 5 15.41 21.28 -47.31
N ILE A 6 15.59 19.95 -47.24
CA ILE A 6 14.92 18.98 -48.12
C ILE A 6 13.42 18.83 -47.81
N PRO A 7 12.97 18.63 -46.55
CA PRO A 7 11.54 18.43 -46.27
C PRO A 7 10.66 19.61 -46.70
N SER A 8 11.14 20.84 -46.46
CA SER A 8 10.39 22.06 -46.80
C SER A 8 10.28 22.31 -48.31
N ARG A 9 11.27 21.86 -49.10
CA ARG A 9 11.21 21.92 -50.57
C ARG A 9 10.51 20.73 -51.20
N LEU A 10 10.46 19.58 -50.52
CA LEU A 10 9.79 18.37 -50.99
C LEU A 10 8.28 18.43 -50.78
N ALA A 11 7.82 19.01 -49.67
CA ALA A 11 6.39 19.13 -49.35
C ALA A 11 5.51 19.71 -50.48
N PRO A 12 5.86 20.84 -51.15
CA PRO A 12 5.04 21.37 -52.25
C PRO A 12 5.07 20.53 -53.54
N LEU A 13 6.02 19.59 -53.66
CA LEU A 13 6.13 18.68 -54.79
C LEU A 13 5.35 17.37 -54.59
N GLN A 14 4.86 17.11 -53.37
CA GLN A 14 4.00 15.96 -53.09
C GLN A 14 2.57 16.26 -53.55
N GLN A 15 2.24 15.76 -54.74
CA GLN A 15 0.88 15.79 -55.26
C GLN A 15 0.10 14.56 -54.75
N PRO A 16 -1.24 14.64 -54.64
CA PRO A 16 -2.04 13.45 -54.39
C PRO A 16 -1.83 12.42 -55.52
N PRO A 17 -2.09 11.13 -55.26
CA PRO A 17 -2.05 10.10 -56.28
C PRO A 17 -2.93 10.49 -57.47
N ASP A 18 -2.43 10.25 -58.68
CA ASP A 18 -3.20 10.53 -59.89
C ASP A 18 -4.49 9.68 -59.91
N PRO A 19 -5.61 10.25 -60.40
CA PRO A 19 -6.87 9.53 -60.47
C PRO A 19 -6.78 8.38 -61.48
N ILE A 20 -7.55 7.32 -61.22
CA ILE A 20 -7.68 6.20 -62.15
C ILE A 20 -8.53 6.66 -63.35
N VAL A 21 -7.92 6.76 -64.53
CA VAL A 21 -8.59 7.16 -65.78
C VAL A 21 -8.72 5.95 -66.71
N ILE A 22 -9.96 5.56 -67.00
CA ILE A 22 -10.28 4.46 -67.93
C ILE A 22 -10.85 5.04 -69.23
N ASN A 23 -10.07 4.96 -70.31
CA ASN A 23 -10.50 5.42 -71.63
C ASN A 23 -11.15 4.25 -72.40
N HIS A 24 -12.46 4.32 -72.63
CA HIS A 24 -13.20 3.33 -73.38
C HIS A 24 -13.67 3.89 -74.73
N ILE A 25 -13.22 3.28 -75.83
CA ILE A 25 -13.66 3.67 -77.19
C ILE A 25 -14.83 2.79 -77.58
N ILE A 26 -15.95 3.42 -77.93
CA ILE A 26 -17.16 2.72 -78.36
C ILE A 26 -16.98 2.30 -79.82
N THR A 27 -16.89 0.99 -80.08
CA THR A 27 -16.87 0.43 -81.44
C THR A 27 -18.24 -0.14 -81.81
N VAL A 28 -18.65 0.06 -83.06
CA VAL A 28 -19.90 -0.47 -83.62
C VAL A 28 -19.55 -1.66 -84.52
N GLU A 29 -18.98 -2.70 -83.95
CA GLU A 29 -18.75 -3.97 -84.65
C GLU A 29 -19.82 -5.00 -84.27
N GLY A 30 -20.15 -5.88 -85.23
CA GLY A 30 -21.23 -6.87 -85.15
C GLY A 30 -21.07 -7.88 -84.01
N ASP A 31 -22.18 -8.56 -83.72
CA ASP A 31 -22.39 -9.49 -82.60
C ASP A 31 -21.20 -10.46 -82.40
N GLY A 32 -20.32 -10.16 -81.43
CA GLY A 32 -19.13 -10.98 -81.16
C GLY A 32 -18.02 -10.39 -80.28
N SER A 33 -17.95 -9.07 -80.04
CA SER A 33 -16.92 -8.49 -79.15
C SER A 33 -17.32 -8.57 -77.67
N PRO A 34 -16.38 -8.85 -76.74
CA PRO A 34 -16.68 -8.89 -75.31
C PRO A 34 -17.08 -7.50 -74.81
N LYS A 35 -18.33 -7.37 -74.35
CA LYS A 35 -18.95 -6.10 -73.90
C LYS A 35 -18.49 -5.64 -72.51
N THR A 36 -17.44 -6.24 -71.96
CA THR A 36 -16.98 -5.98 -70.59
C THR A 36 -15.45 -5.93 -70.54
N ALA A 37 -14.91 -4.79 -70.14
CA ALA A 37 -13.50 -4.64 -69.80
C ALA A 37 -13.34 -4.77 -68.28
N CYS A 38 -12.44 -5.64 -67.84
CA CYS A 38 -12.11 -5.83 -66.42
C CYS A 38 -10.72 -5.25 -66.16
N TYR A 39 -10.59 -4.45 -65.10
CA TYR A 39 -9.32 -3.85 -64.70
C TYR A 39 -9.04 -4.24 -63.25
N ASP A 40 -7.93 -4.97 -63.04
CA ASP A 40 -7.44 -5.26 -61.71
C ASP A 40 -6.55 -4.12 -61.24
N ILE A 41 -6.87 -3.52 -60.09
CA ILE A 41 -6.17 -2.37 -59.53
C ILE A 41 -5.67 -2.77 -58.14
N GLU A 42 -4.36 -2.74 -57.96
CA GLU A 42 -3.74 -2.95 -56.65
C GLU A 42 -3.96 -1.71 -55.76
N VAL A 43 -4.55 -1.92 -54.58
CA VAL A 43 -4.84 -0.87 -53.61
C VAL A 43 -4.06 -1.17 -52.34
N GLU A 44 -3.28 -0.19 -51.86
CA GLU A 44 -2.70 -0.27 -50.52
C GLU A 44 -3.82 -0.19 -49.48
N VAL A 45 -3.95 -1.25 -48.69
CA VAL A 45 -4.87 -1.31 -47.55
C VAL A 45 -4.09 -1.03 -46.28
N ASP A 46 -4.72 -0.36 -45.32
CA ASP A 46 -4.13 -0.16 -44.01
C ASP A 46 -3.73 -1.50 -43.40
N ASP A 47 -2.54 -1.51 -42.78
CA ASP A 47 -2.00 -2.70 -42.16
C ASP A 47 -2.88 -3.12 -40.97
N ALA A 48 -3.67 -4.18 -41.17
CA ALA A 48 -4.54 -4.75 -40.15
C ALA A 48 -3.78 -5.04 -38.85
N TYR A 49 -2.48 -5.33 -38.94
CA TYR A 49 -1.61 -5.53 -37.79
C TYR A 49 -1.43 -4.27 -36.95
N LYS A 50 -1.30 -3.09 -37.57
CA LYS A 50 -1.22 -1.80 -36.85
C LYS A 50 -2.49 -1.52 -36.06
N SER A 51 -3.66 -1.80 -36.63
CA SER A 51 -4.94 -1.64 -35.93
C SER A 51 -5.08 -2.60 -34.75
N MET A 52 -4.67 -3.87 -34.93
CA MET A 52 -4.65 -4.86 -33.85
C MET A 52 -3.69 -4.46 -32.71
N VAL A 53 -2.48 -4.01 -33.05
CA VAL A 53 -1.50 -3.54 -32.07
C VAL A 53 -2.00 -2.31 -31.32
N HIS A 54 -2.61 -1.34 -32.02
CA HIS A 54 -3.18 -0.17 -31.37
C HIS A 54 -4.27 -0.56 -30.36
N THR A 55 -5.17 -1.46 -30.75
CA THR A 55 -6.25 -1.96 -29.90
C THR A 55 -5.71 -2.73 -28.69
N TYR A 56 -4.65 -3.51 -28.87
CA TYR A 56 -4.00 -4.23 -27.78
C TYR A 56 -3.38 -3.27 -26.76
N LEU A 57 -2.65 -2.25 -27.23
CA LEU A 57 -2.00 -1.26 -26.36
C LEU A 57 -3.01 -0.38 -25.62
N SER A 58 -4.14 -0.01 -26.25
CA SER A 58 -5.19 0.76 -25.57
C SER A 58 -5.89 -0.06 -24.49
N ASN A 59 -6.16 -1.34 -24.75
CA ASN A 59 -6.81 -2.24 -23.79
C ASN A 59 -5.92 -2.59 -22.59
N MET A 60 -4.59 -2.52 -22.74
CA MET A 60 -3.63 -2.74 -21.64
C MET A 60 -3.75 -1.70 -20.51
N HIS A 61 -4.41 -0.56 -20.77
CA HIS A 61 -4.68 0.47 -19.76
C HIS A 61 -5.87 0.15 -18.84
N THR A 62 -6.59 -0.96 -19.05
CA THR A 62 -7.75 -1.36 -18.24
C THR A 62 -7.33 -2.08 -16.93
N SER A 63 -6.32 -1.55 -16.24
CA SER A 63 -5.78 -2.14 -14.99
C SER A 63 -6.57 -1.75 -13.72
N GLN A 64 -7.58 -0.88 -13.85
CA GLN A 64 -8.39 -0.45 -12.71
C GLN A 64 -9.25 -1.58 -12.11
N GLU A 65 -9.79 -2.46 -12.94
CA GLU A 65 -10.60 -3.58 -12.44
C GLU A 65 -9.75 -4.58 -11.65
N LEU A 66 -8.52 -4.85 -12.11
CA LEU A 66 -7.60 -5.73 -11.40
C LEU A 66 -7.23 -5.16 -10.03
N SER A 67 -6.87 -3.86 -9.98
CA SER A 67 -6.60 -3.19 -8.71
C SER A 67 -7.81 -3.15 -7.77
N ALA A 68 -9.03 -2.99 -8.31
CA ALA A 68 -10.25 -3.03 -7.51
C ALA A 68 -10.50 -4.44 -6.93
N ILE A 69 -10.24 -5.49 -7.72
CA ILE A 69 -10.32 -6.88 -7.25
C ILE A 69 -9.28 -7.13 -6.16
N ASP A 70 -8.03 -6.68 -6.35
CA ASP A 70 -6.96 -6.84 -5.35
C ASP A 70 -7.30 -6.16 -4.02
N ASN A 71 -7.83 -4.93 -4.06
CA ASN A 71 -8.30 -4.23 -2.85
C ASN A 71 -9.42 -5.01 -2.15
N LYS A 72 -10.38 -5.53 -2.92
CA LYS A 72 -11.48 -6.35 -2.37
C LYS A 72 -10.97 -7.64 -1.73
N ILE A 73 -9.97 -8.29 -2.34
CA ILE A 73 -9.33 -9.47 -1.75
C ILE A 73 -8.69 -9.08 -0.42
N HIS A 74 -7.97 -7.96 -0.36
CA HIS A 74 -7.34 -7.48 0.87
C HIS A 74 -8.35 -7.25 1.99
N GLU A 75 -9.43 -6.51 1.70
CA GLU A 75 -10.51 -6.24 2.66
C GLU A 75 -11.16 -7.53 3.18
N LEU A 76 -11.43 -8.50 2.30
CA LEU A 76 -12.03 -9.77 2.71
C LEU A 76 -11.08 -10.60 3.58
N VAL A 77 -9.79 -10.61 3.27
CA VAL A 77 -8.78 -11.30 4.09
C VAL A 77 -8.69 -10.66 5.47
N GLU A 78 -8.72 -9.33 5.56
CA GLU A 78 -8.73 -8.62 6.84
C GLU A 78 -9.99 -8.97 7.66
N GLN A 79 -11.17 -8.96 7.04
CA GLN A 79 -12.42 -9.36 7.70
C GLN A 79 -12.38 -10.81 8.20
N ILE A 80 -11.82 -11.73 7.41
CA ILE A 80 -11.65 -13.14 7.84
C ILE A 80 -10.75 -13.21 9.07
N ASN A 81 -9.64 -12.46 9.10
CA ASN A 81 -8.74 -12.45 10.25
C ASN A 81 -9.42 -11.87 11.50
N GLN A 82 -10.19 -10.78 11.37
CA GLN A 82 -10.96 -10.23 12.48
C GLN A 82 -12.01 -11.23 13.01
N MET A 83 -12.75 -11.88 12.11
CA MET A 83 -13.72 -12.93 12.48
C MET A 83 -13.06 -14.12 13.16
N LYS A 84 -11.86 -14.52 12.71
CA LYS A 84 -11.08 -15.59 13.34
C LYS A 84 -10.72 -15.23 14.78
N VAL A 85 -10.20 -14.01 15.01
CA VAL A 85 -9.85 -13.52 16.36
C VAL A 85 -11.07 -13.53 17.27
N HIS A 86 -12.22 -13.00 16.81
CA HIS A 86 -13.47 -13.06 17.57
C HIS A 86 -13.89 -14.48 17.89
N ARG A 87 -13.87 -15.38 16.89
CA ARG A 87 -14.25 -16.77 17.08
C ARG A 87 -13.35 -17.47 18.11
N GLU A 88 -12.04 -17.28 18.02
CA GLU A 88 -11.08 -17.84 18.97
C GLU A 88 -11.32 -17.31 20.39
N PHE A 89 -11.54 -16.00 20.55
CA PHE A 89 -11.88 -15.37 21.82
C PHE A 89 -13.11 -16.01 22.47
N TYR A 90 -14.24 -16.09 21.74
CA TYR A 90 -15.48 -16.67 22.28
C TYR A 90 -15.36 -18.18 22.53
N LEU A 91 -14.60 -18.91 21.71
CA LEU A 91 -14.36 -20.33 21.92
C LEU A 91 -13.53 -20.59 23.18
N GLU A 92 -12.46 -19.84 23.41
CA GLU A 92 -11.67 -19.96 24.64
C GLU A 92 -12.51 -19.65 25.87
N PHE A 93 -13.31 -18.57 25.82
CA PHE A 93 -14.25 -18.24 26.90
C PHE A 93 -15.24 -19.37 27.16
N SER A 94 -15.82 -19.98 26.12
CA SER A 94 -16.79 -21.07 26.27
C SER A 94 -16.20 -22.37 26.83
N ARG A 95 -14.90 -22.59 26.66
CA ARG A 95 -14.21 -23.81 27.13
C ARG A 95 -13.88 -23.75 28.61
N ASP A 96 -13.34 -22.63 29.07
CA ASP A 96 -13.02 -22.40 30.48
C ASP A 96 -13.17 -20.89 30.80
N PRO A 97 -14.38 -20.45 31.17
CA PRO A 97 -14.66 -19.03 31.37
C PRO A 97 -13.91 -18.46 32.57
N GLN A 98 -13.65 -19.24 33.62
CA GLN A 98 -13.00 -18.75 34.83
C GLN A 98 -11.53 -18.40 34.55
N THR A 99 -10.79 -19.35 33.98
CA THR A 99 -9.37 -19.13 33.62
C THR A 99 -9.25 -18.07 32.54
N PHE A 100 -10.16 -18.07 31.57
CA PHE A 100 -10.21 -17.05 30.53
C PHE A 100 -10.38 -15.63 31.10
N ILE A 101 -11.36 -15.40 31.98
CA ILE A 101 -11.61 -14.08 32.55
C ILE A 101 -10.40 -13.60 33.34
N SER A 102 -9.78 -14.46 34.15
CA SER A 102 -8.59 -14.09 34.92
C SER A 102 -7.43 -13.67 34.02
N ARG A 103 -7.16 -14.44 32.95
CA ARG A 103 -6.13 -14.11 31.96
C ARG A 103 -6.48 -12.85 31.17
N TRP A 104 -7.74 -12.68 30.82
CA TRP A 104 -8.23 -11.51 30.09
C TRP A 104 -8.08 -10.23 30.90
N LEU A 105 -8.47 -10.23 32.18
CA LEU A 105 -8.26 -9.10 33.09
C LEU A 105 -6.78 -8.77 33.23
N ALA A 106 -5.91 -9.77 33.39
CA ALA A 106 -4.46 -9.54 33.45
C ALA A 106 -3.90 -8.91 32.17
N SER A 107 -4.39 -9.35 30.99
CA SER A 107 -4.04 -8.74 29.69
C SER A 107 -4.50 -7.30 29.60
N GLN A 108 -5.78 -7.02 29.91
CA GLN A 108 -6.36 -5.68 29.85
C GLN A 108 -5.68 -4.72 30.82
N CYS A 109 -5.33 -5.19 32.02
CA CYS A 109 -4.49 -4.42 32.93
C CYS A 109 -3.17 -4.08 32.22
N ARG A 110 -2.39 -5.08 31.78
CA ARG A 110 -1.10 -4.83 31.12
C ARG A 110 -1.20 -3.85 29.95
N ASP A 111 -2.21 -3.97 29.11
CA ASP A 111 -2.42 -3.08 27.97
C ASP A 111 -2.70 -1.64 28.44
N PHE A 112 -3.54 -1.47 29.47
CA PHE A 112 -3.77 -0.17 30.09
C PHE A 112 -2.49 0.45 30.67
N TRP A 113 -1.67 -0.35 31.35
CA TRP A 113 -0.38 0.08 31.89
C TRP A 113 0.56 0.58 30.79
N VAL A 114 0.66 -0.14 29.67
CA VAL A 114 1.48 0.26 28.50
C VAL A 114 0.94 1.54 27.86
N MET A 115 -0.37 1.71 27.79
CA MET A 115 -0.98 2.90 27.16
C MET A 115 -0.85 4.18 28.01
N THR A 116 -0.75 4.06 29.33
CA THR A 116 -0.83 5.21 30.25
C THR A 116 0.52 5.65 30.81
N ASP A 117 1.62 4.96 30.48
CA ASP A 117 2.94 5.14 31.12
C ASP A 117 2.82 5.18 32.67
N ALA A 118 1.81 4.49 33.21
CA ALA A 118 1.59 4.43 34.64
C ALA A 118 2.85 3.87 35.30
N THR A 119 3.36 4.58 36.32
CA THR A 119 4.63 4.28 36.96
C THR A 119 4.68 2.82 37.38
N PRO A 120 5.63 1.99 36.88
CA PRO A 120 5.67 0.57 37.13
C PRO A 120 5.63 0.30 38.63
N GLY A 121 4.55 -0.35 39.08
CA GLY A 121 4.34 -0.70 40.47
C GLY A 121 3.21 -1.70 40.53
N HIS A 122 3.26 -2.64 41.47
CA HIS A 122 2.12 -3.50 41.72
C HIS A 122 1.53 -3.02 43.05
N PRO A 123 0.68 -1.98 43.04
CA PRO A 123 0.20 -1.36 44.27
C PRO A 123 -0.53 -2.35 45.17
N GLU A 124 -1.07 -3.43 44.61
CA GLU A 124 -1.65 -4.52 45.39
C GLU A 124 -0.58 -5.45 45.98
N GLU A 125 0.46 -5.83 45.23
CA GLU A 125 1.55 -6.65 45.75
C GLU A 125 2.33 -5.90 46.83
N GLU A 126 2.55 -4.59 46.64
CA GLU A 126 3.20 -3.69 47.59
C GLU A 126 2.45 -3.60 48.94
N ARG A 127 1.18 -4.00 49.02
CA ARG A 127 0.46 -4.07 50.30
C ARG A 127 0.81 -5.30 51.12
N HIS A 128 1.36 -6.33 50.50
CA HIS A 128 1.65 -7.60 51.15
C HIS A 128 3.11 -7.65 51.63
N ALA A 129 3.33 -8.13 52.85
CA ALA A 129 4.67 -8.22 53.43
C ALA A 129 5.63 -9.09 52.60
N GLU A 130 5.09 -10.10 51.91
CA GLU A 130 5.83 -11.01 51.03
C GLU A 130 6.56 -10.29 49.90
N PHE A 131 6.00 -9.19 49.38
CA PHE A 131 6.65 -8.38 48.36
C PHE A 131 8.02 -7.86 48.83
N TYR A 132 8.12 -7.51 50.10
CA TYR A 132 9.35 -7.01 50.70
C TYR A 132 10.32 -8.11 51.15
N ASN A 133 9.96 -9.39 51.03
CA ASN A 133 10.90 -10.50 51.27
C ASN A 133 11.80 -10.81 50.06
N ALA A 134 11.71 -10.02 48.99
CA ALA A 134 12.51 -10.20 47.79
C ALA A 134 13.99 -9.82 47.98
N HIS A 135 14.86 -10.43 47.17
CA HIS A 135 16.31 -10.22 47.24
C HIS A 135 16.74 -8.75 47.01
N TRP A 136 15.95 -7.99 46.24
CA TRP A 136 16.23 -6.58 45.97
C TRP A 136 15.99 -5.67 47.19
N THR A 137 15.22 -6.13 48.19
CA THR A 137 14.82 -5.30 49.33
C THR A 137 16.01 -4.81 50.13
N GLN A 138 17.01 -5.67 50.38
CA GLN A 138 18.20 -5.28 51.14
C GLN A 138 18.93 -4.12 50.45
N GLU A 139 19.15 -4.22 49.15
CA GLU A 139 19.81 -3.15 48.39
C GLU A 139 18.95 -1.88 48.34
N ALA A 140 17.63 -2.02 48.14
CA ALA A 140 16.71 -0.89 48.13
C ALA A 140 16.73 -0.11 49.45
N VAL A 141 16.76 -0.81 50.59
CA VAL A 141 16.89 -0.20 51.92
C VAL A 141 18.22 0.56 52.05
N MET A 142 19.34 -0.02 51.58
CA MET A 142 20.65 0.65 51.63
C MET A 142 20.67 1.93 50.78
N ARG A 143 20.14 1.87 49.55
CA ARG A 143 20.01 3.04 48.66
C ARG A 143 19.13 4.12 49.29
N TYR A 144 18.00 3.72 49.89
CA TYR A 144 17.10 4.62 50.58
C TYR A 144 17.80 5.34 51.73
N PHE A 145 18.50 4.62 52.61
CA PHE A 145 19.23 5.22 53.73
C PHE A 145 20.33 6.15 53.26
N TYR A 146 21.11 5.76 52.26
CA TYR A 146 22.14 6.62 51.67
C TYR A 146 21.57 7.95 51.19
N ASN A 147 20.49 7.90 50.40
CA ASN A 147 19.82 9.09 49.89
C ASN A 147 19.25 9.96 51.02
N ARG A 148 18.61 9.35 52.01
CA ARG A 148 18.00 10.05 53.14
C ARG A 148 19.04 10.74 54.02
N ILE A 149 20.20 10.11 54.26
CA ILE A 149 21.31 10.71 55.00
C ILE A 149 21.90 11.87 54.21
N SER A 150 22.14 11.70 52.90
CA SER A 150 22.65 12.75 52.02
C SER A 150 21.74 13.97 51.99
N GLN A 151 20.43 13.76 51.84
CA GLN A 151 19.43 14.82 51.85
C GLN A 151 19.42 15.55 53.19
N ARG A 152 19.41 14.83 54.31
CA ARG A 152 19.41 15.45 55.65
C ARG A 152 20.70 16.23 55.93
N ARG A 153 21.83 15.78 55.39
CA ARG A 153 23.09 16.53 55.43
C ARG A 153 22.96 17.84 54.64
N GLN A 154 22.43 17.78 53.43
CA GLN A 154 22.21 18.95 52.59
C GLN A 154 21.25 19.96 53.24
N ASP A 155 20.17 19.49 53.85
CA ASP A 155 19.22 20.34 54.59
C ASP A 155 19.90 21.04 55.78
N LEU A 156 20.79 20.34 56.50
CA LEU A 156 21.57 20.91 57.60
C LEU A 156 22.61 21.91 57.12
N GLU A 157 23.35 21.60 56.05
CA GLU A 157 24.31 22.51 55.42
C GLU A 157 23.62 23.80 54.95
N HIS A 158 22.42 23.68 54.37
CA HIS A 158 21.60 24.81 53.99
C HIS A 158 21.09 25.61 55.21
N ALA A 159 20.56 24.93 56.24
CA ALA A 159 20.06 25.57 57.46
C ALA A 159 21.16 26.28 58.28
N LEU A 160 22.38 25.75 58.23
CA LEU A 160 23.56 26.34 58.87
C LEU A 160 24.26 27.41 58.01
N GLY A 161 23.74 27.69 56.81
CA GLY A 161 24.30 28.71 55.90
C GLY A 161 25.66 28.36 55.32
N LEU A 162 26.06 27.07 55.37
CA LEU A 162 27.36 26.59 54.90
C LEU A 162 27.47 26.53 53.37
N ASN A 163 26.36 26.73 52.65
CA ASN A 163 26.30 26.76 51.19
C ASN A 163 26.54 28.15 50.56
N ASN A 164 26.95 29.16 51.33
CA ASN A 164 27.43 30.44 50.80
C ASN A 164 28.96 30.49 50.81
N ASN A 165 29.58 29.90 49.79
CA ASN A 165 30.86 30.31 49.21
C ASN A 165 31.01 29.68 47.81
#